data_AF-A0A2N6F338-F1
#
_entry.id   AF-A0A2N6F338-F1
#
_cell.length_a   1.000
_cell.length_b   1.000
_cell.length_c   1.000
_cell.angle_alpha   90.00
_cell.angle_beta   90.00
_cell.angle_gamma   90.00
#
_symmetry.space_group_name_H-M   'P 1'
#
loop_
_entity.id
_entity.type
_entity.pdbx_description
1 polymer ?
#
loop_
_entity_poly.entity_id
_entity_poly.type
_entity_poly.pdbx_seq_one_letter_code
_entity_poly.pdbx_strand_id
1 'polypeptide(L)'
;KEKAQELGYQFILDGSNLDDLDDIRPGRKAVEELAVRSPLLEAELTKNDIRLLSRDLNLPTWHKQPFACLSSRFPYGTEITPERLLQVGQCETFLRHNRIRNYRVRYHNETARIEVAPDEIGKFIDPEFRQAVVKEFKTAGFTYVTLDLEGYRTGSMNEVQP
;
A
#
# COMPACT_ATOMS: atom_id res chain seq x y z
N LYS A 1 -13.27 7.88 -17.61
CA LYS A 1 -13.99 8.95 -18.35
C LYS A 1 -14.81 8.39 -19.51
N GLU A 2 -14.19 7.71 -20.47
CA GLU A 2 -14.89 7.04 -21.59
C GLU A 2 -16.02 6.13 -21.12
N LYS A 3 -15.76 5.24 -20.15
CA LYS A 3 -16.80 4.35 -19.60
C LYS A 3 -17.95 5.09 -18.90
N ALA A 4 -17.67 6.21 -18.24
CA ALA A 4 -18.69 7.02 -17.60
C ALA A 4 -19.60 7.69 -18.63
N GLN A 5 -19.02 8.17 -19.74
CA GLN A 5 -19.77 8.72 -20.87
C GLN A 5 -20.62 7.65 -21.57
N GLU A 6 -20.06 6.46 -21.80
CA GLU A 6 -20.79 5.32 -22.38
C GLU A 6 -22.01 4.94 -21.52
N LEU A 7 -21.88 5.01 -20.19
CA LEU A 7 -22.93 4.68 -19.24
C LEU A 7 -23.85 5.86 -18.89
N GLY A 8 -23.62 7.05 -19.46
CA GLY A 8 -24.43 8.24 -19.21
C GLY A 8 -24.26 8.89 -17.84
N TYR A 9 -23.16 8.62 -17.13
CA TYR A 9 -22.87 9.24 -15.83
C TYR A 9 -22.25 10.63 -16.01
N GLN A 10 -22.80 11.61 -15.29
CA GLN A 10 -22.34 13.00 -15.31
C GLN A 10 -21.06 13.23 -14.51
N PHE A 11 -20.86 12.45 -13.43
CA PHE A 11 -19.75 12.60 -12.51
C PHE A 11 -19.06 11.27 -12.24
N ILE A 12 -17.74 11.34 -12.06
CA ILE A 12 -16.94 10.26 -11.51
C ILE A 12 -16.62 10.67 -10.07
N LEU A 13 -16.81 9.75 -9.14
CA LEU A 13 -16.55 9.99 -7.72
C LEU A 13 -15.32 9.18 -7.28
N ASP A 14 -14.49 9.74 -6.41
CA ASP A 14 -13.44 9.01 -5.70
C ASP A 14 -13.70 8.97 -4.18
N GLY A 15 -12.83 8.24 -3.47
CA GLY A 15 -12.90 8.08 -2.01
C GLY A 15 -11.97 8.98 -1.22
N SER A 16 -11.47 10.07 -1.81
CA SER A 16 -10.58 11.01 -1.11
C SER A 16 -11.30 11.65 0.09
N ASN A 17 -10.61 11.79 1.22
CA ASN A 17 -11.13 12.29 2.48
C ASN A 17 -10.19 13.35 3.08
N LEU A 18 -10.62 14.01 4.17
CA LEU A 18 -9.90 15.16 4.74
C LEU A 18 -8.47 14.83 5.18
N ASP A 19 -8.23 13.68 5.80
CA ASP A 19 -6.90 13.25 6.26
C ASP A 19 -5.92 12.98 5.11
N ASP A 20 -6.42 12.87 3.88
CA ASP A 20 -5.55 12.63 2.73
C ASP A 20 -4.89 13.91 2.22
N LEU A 21 -5.31 15.10 2.68
CA LEU A 21 -4.72 16.39 2.33
C LEU A 21 -3.28 16.54 2.82
N ASP A 22 -2.98 16.00 4.00
CA ASP A 22 -1.66 16.05 4.65
C ASP A 22 -0.63 15.09 4.02
N ASP A 23 -1.07 14.24 3.09
CA ASP A 23 -0.26 13.22 2.41
C ASP A 23 0.08 13.66 0.98
N ILE A 24 1.36 13.61 0.60
CA ILE A 24 1.79 13.95 -0.77
C ILE A 24 1.41 12.80 -1.70
N ARG A 25 0.28 12.94 -2.38
CA ARG A 25 -0.22 11.96 -3.37
C ARG A 25 -0.16 12.52 -4.78
N PRO A 26 0.84 12.12 -5.60
CA PRO A 26 0.98 12.59 -6.98
C PRO A 26 -0.27 12.39 -7.83
N GLY A 27 -1.08 11.37 -7.52
CA GLY A 27 -2.34 11.07 -8.22
C GLY A 27 -3.44 12.12 -8.04
N ARG A 28 -3.34 13.04 -7.08
CA ARG A 28 -4.37 14.08 -6.85
C ARG A 28 -4.48 15.05 -8.03
N LYS A 29 -3.37 15.36 -8.69
CA LYS A 29 -3.36 16.20 -9.91
C LYS A 29 -4.24 15.61 -11.02
N ALA A 30 -4.22 14.29 -11.18
CA ALA A 30 -5.04 13.61 -12.18
C ALA A 30 -6.55 13.66 -11.85
N VAL A 31 -6.93 13.71 -10.58
CA VAL A 31 -8.33 13.84 -10.12
C VAL A 31 -8.89 15.21 -10.50
N GLU A 32 -8.10 16.28 -10.27
CA GLU A 32 -8.45 17.65 -10.63
C GLU A 32 -8.56 17.83 -12.15
N GLU A 33 -7.62 17.28 -12.92
CA GLU A 33 -7.62 17.35 -14.39
C GLU A 33 -8.80 16.59 -15.05
N LEU A 34 -9.35 15.58 -14.38
CA LEU A 34 -10.42 14.72 -14.90
C LEU A 34 -11.83 15.10 -14.43
N ALA A 35 -11.99 16.22 -13.72
CA ALA A 35 -13.27 16.66 -13.13
C ALA A 35 -13.94 15.59 -12.25
N VAL A 36 -13.12 14.78 -11.56
CA VAL A 36 -13.58 13.81 -10.57
C VAL A 36 -13.97 14.56 -9.30
N ARG A 37 -15.11 14.19 -8.70
CA ARG A 37 -15.60 14.77 -7.45
C ARG A 37 -15.22 13.88 -6.27
N SER A 38 -15.02 14.47 -5.11
CA SER A 38 -14.58 13.78 -3.90
C SER A 38 -15.56 14.07 -2.76
N PRO A 39 -16.76 13.46 -2.73
CA PRO A 39 -17.83 13.88 -1.81
C PRO A 39 -17.45 13.79 -0.33
N LEU A 40 -16.60 12.83 0.06
CA LEU A 40 -16.13 12.70 1.43
C LEU A 40 -15.20 13.84 1.84
N LEU A 41 -14.32 14.27 0.92
CA LEU A 41 -13.46 15.45 1.09
C LEU A 41 -14.28 16.76 1.06
N GLU A 42 -15.23 16.88 0.15
CA GLU A 42 -16.12 18.04 0.03
C GLU A 42 -17.01 18.22 1.25
N ALA A 43 -17.35 17.14 1.94
CA ALA A 43 -18.06 17.13 3.22
C ALA A 43 -17.12 17.20 4.44
N GLU A 44 -15.82 17.41 4.23
CA GLU A 44 -14.79 17.52 5.28
C GLU A 44 -14.73 16.32 6.22
N LEU A 45 -15.05 15.12 5.73
CA LEU A 45 -15.05 13.90 6.54
C LEU A 45 -13.63 13.36 6.72
N THR A 46 -13.27 13.07 7.98
CA THR A 46 -12.07 12.31 8.32
C THR A 46 -12.32 10.80 8.18
N LYS A 47 -11.25 10.00 8.19
CA LYS A 47 -11.29 8.53 8.27
C LYS A 47 -12.06 8.05 9.48
N ASN A 48 -11.97 8.76 10.61
CA ASN A 48 -12.73 8.39 11.80
C ASN A 48 -14.23 8.61 11.58
N ASP A 49 -14.62 9.73 10.99
CA ASP A 49 -16.03 10.01 10.68
C ASP A 49 -16.58 8.97 9.70
N ILE A 50 -15.82 8.65 8.65
CA ILE A 50 -16.19 7.63 7.66
C ILE A 50 -16.39 6.26 8.31
N ARG A 51 -15.53 5.88 9.27
CA ARG A 51 -15.65 4.60 10.00
C ARG A 51 -16.87 4.57 10.90
N LEU A 52 -17.17 5.67 11.59
CA LEU A 52 -18.37 5.80 12.43
C LEU A 52 -19.64 5.69 11.57
N LEU A 53 -19.73 6.48 10.50
CA LEU A 53 -20.86 6.44 9.56
C LEU A 53 -21.01 5.06 8.92
N SER A 54 -19.90 4.43 8.52
CA SER A 54 -19.92 3.08 7.95
C SER A 54 -20.43 2.04 8.94
N ARG A 55 -20.06 2.17 10.22
CA ARG A 55 -20.53 1.28 11.29
C ARG A 55 -22.03 1.48 11.54
N ASP A 56 -22.49 2.73 11.59
CA ASP A 56 -23.90 3.05 11.84
C ASP A 56 -24.80 2.59 10.67
N LEU A 57 -24.26 2.56 9.45
CA LEU A 57 -24.90 1.99 8.26
C LEU A 57 -24.73 0.46 8.12
N ASN A 58 -24.14 -0.22 9.11
CA ASN A 58 -23.85 -1.66 9.11
C ASN A 58 -23.01 -2.14 7.89
N LEU A 59 -22.12 -1.30 7.37
CA LEU A 59 -21.22 -1.70 6.28
C LEU A 59 -20.11 -2.62 6.82
N PRO A 60 -19.88 -3.81 6.22
CA PRO A 60 -18.92 -4.79 6.74
C PRO A 60 -17.46 -4.33 6.69
N THR A 61 -17.18 -3.23 5.98
CA THR A 61 -15.84 -2.67 5.75
C THR A 61 -15.42 -1.61 6.76
N TRP A 62 -16.26 -1.26 7.74
CA TRP A 62 -16.00 -0.16 8.69
C TRP A 62 -14.68 -0.31 9.46
N HIS A 63 -14.22 -1.54 9.71
CA HIS A 63 -12.97 -1.85 10.42
C HIS A 63 -11.86 -2.37 9.50
N LYS A 64 -12.04 -2.27 8.17
CA LYS A 64 -11.05 -2.72 7.20
C LYS A 64 -9.79 -1.84 7.29
N GLN A 65 -8.62 -2.47 7.35
CA GLN A 65 -7.37 -1.74 7.29
C GLN A 65 -7.19 -1.09 5.90
N PRO A 66 -6.61 0.13 5.83
CA PRO A 66 -6.29 0.76 4.57
C PRO A 66 -5.26 -0.07 3.81
N PHE A 67 -5.64 -0.56 2.64
CA PHE A 67 -4.71 -1.21 1.73
C PHE A 67 -4.01 -0.13 0.91
N ALA A 68 -2.74 0.15 1.21
CA ALA A 68 -1.92 0.96 0.31
C ALA A 68 -1.66 0.15 -0.97
N CYS A 69 -1.85 0.77 -2.14
CA CYS A 69 -1.53 0.18 -3.43
C CYS A 69 -0.09 -0.35 -3.43
N LEU A 70 0.15 -1.49 -4.08
CA LEU A 70 1.49 -2.07 -4.22
C LEU A 70 2.49 -1.09 -4.85
N SER A 71 2.03 -0.09 -5.61
CA SER A 71 2.87 0.98 -6.15
C SER A 71 3.70 1.71 -5.09
N SER A 72 3.19 1.86 -3.87
CA SER A 72 3.90 2.49 -2.75
C SER A 72 5.15 1.72 -2.29
N ARG A 73 5.36 0.49 -2.77
CA ARG A 73 6.54 -0.33 -2.48
C ARG A 73 7.72 0.00 -3.39
N PHE A 74 7.50 0.80 -4.42
CA PHE A 74 8.50 1.15 -5.42
C PHE A 74 9.04 2.57 -5.17
N PRO A 75 10.36 2.77 -5.25
CA PRO A 75 10.96 4.10 -5.22
C PRO A 75 10.41 4.99 -6.34
N TYR A 76 10.35 6.29 -6.09
CA TYR A 76 9.99 7.26 -7.11
C TYR A 76 10.91 7.14 -8.33
N GLY A 77 10.35 7.29 -9.52
CA GLY A 77 11.08 7.10 -10.79
C GLY A 77 11.25 5.63 -11.21
N THR A 78 10.86 4.66 -10.37
CA THR A 78 10.87 3.25 -10.78
C THR A 78 9.67 2.96 -11.66
N GLU A 79 9.93 2.41 -12.85
CA GLU A 79 8.87 1.93 -13.73
C GLU A 79 8.14 0.75 -13.07
N ILE A 80 6.81 0.86 -12.98
CA ILE A 80 5.97 -0.18 -12.41
C ILE A 80 5.46 -1.08 -13.54
N THR A 81 5.84 -2.35 -13.51
CA THR A 81 5.36 -3.37 -14.46
C THR A 81 4.49 -4.42 -13.74
N PRO A 82 3.59 -5.12 -14.46
CA PRO A 82 2.78 -6.20 -13.89
C PRO A 82 3.61 -7.29 -13.21
N GLU A 83 4.76 -7.64 -13.79
CA GLU A 83 5.66 -8.68 -13.29
C GLU A 83 6.26 -8.26 -11.95
N ARG A 84 6.73 -7.01 -11.85
CA ARG A 84 7.27 -6.45 -10.59
C ARG A 84 6.20 -6.36 -9.51
N LEU A 85 4.98 -5.95 -9.88
CA LEU A 85 3.84 -5.93 -8.95
C LEU A 85 3.52 -7.33 -8.44
N LEU A 86 3.51 -8.33 -9.33
CA LEU A 86 3.26 -9.72 -8.97
C LEU A 86 4.35 -10.26 -8.04
N GLN A 87 5.62 -9.98 -8.34
CA GLN A 87 6.78 -10.36 -7.53
C GLN A 87 6.65 -9.83 -6.09
N VAL A 88 6.39 -8.53 -5.92
CA VAL A 88 6.19 -7.92 -4.59
C VAL A 88 4.93 -8.48 -3.91
N GLY A 89 3.83 -8.62 -4.65
CA GLY A 89 2.56 -9.11 -4.13
C GLY A 89 2.62 -10.56 -3.64
N GLN A 90 3.39 -11.42 -4.30
CA GLN A 90 3.68 -12.79 -3.87
C GLN A 90 4.40 -12.80 -2.52
N CYS A 91 5.46 -12.00 -2.40
CA CYS A 91 6.23 -11.86 -1.16
C CYS A 91 5.36 -11.36 0.00
N GLU A 92 4.55 -10.32 -0.22
CA GLU A 92 3.61 -9.80 0.78
C GLU A 92 2.52 -10.81 1.15
N THR A 93 2.08 -11.64 0.21
CA THR A 93 1.12 -12.72 0.47
C THR A 93 1.73 -13.82 1.35
N PHE A 94 2.99 -14.19 1.11
CA PHE A 94 3.71 -15.14 1.96
C PHE A 94 3.83 -14.65 3.40
N LEU A 95 4.24 -13.39 3.61
CA LEU A 95 4.34 -12.81 4.96
C LEU A 95 2.98 -12.82 5.69
N ARG A 96 1.89 -12.51 4.97
CA ARG A 96 0.52 -12.60 5.49
C ARG A 96 0.16 -13.99 5.97
N HIS A 97 0.42 -15.01 5.15
CA HIS A 97 0.10 -16.41 5.49
C HIS A 97 0.91 -16.90 6.70
N ASN A 98 2.10 -16.34 6.91
CA ASN A 98 2.93 -16.59 8.09
C ASN A 98 2.61 -15.66 9.28
N ARG A 99 1.43 -15.04 9.29
CA ARG A 99 0.89 -14.24 10.40
C ARG A 99 1.76 -13.03 10.79
N ILE A 100 2.48 -12.47 9.83
CA ILE A 100 3.04 -11.11 9.97
C ILE A 100 1.90 -10.13 9.71
N ARG A 101 1.72 -9.13 10.56
CA ARG A 101 0.54 -8.25 10.50
C ARG A 101 0.85 -6.94 9.82
N ASN A 102 1.92 -6.29 10.25
CA ASN A 102 2.33 -4.99 9.75
C ASN A 102 3.62 -5.17 8.99
N TYR A 103 3.52 -5.26 7.67
CA TYR A 103 4.68 -5.50 6.81
C TYR A 103 4.59 -4.71 5.51
N ARG A 104 5.75 -4.46 4.92
CA ARG A 104 5.91 -4.05 3.53
C ARG A 104 7.12 -4.72 2.90
N VAL A 105 7.01 -5.07 1.62
CA VAL A 105 8.15 -5.52 0.82
C VAL A 105 8.51 -4.42 -0.15
N ARG A 106 9.58 -3.67 0.14
CA ARG A 106 10.08 -2.60 -0.73
C ARG A 106 10.93 -3.16 -1.85
N TYR A 107 10.66 -2.69 -3.06
CA TYR A 107 11.39 -3.08 -4.25
C TYR A 107 12.61 -2.18 -4.45
N HIS A 108 13.79 -2.79 -4.54
CA HIS A 108 15.04 -2.11 -4.87
C HIS A 108 15.80 -2.92 -5.92
N ASN A 109 15.29 -2.95 -7.15
CA ASN A 109 15.81 -3.73 -8.27
C ASN A 109 15.96 -5.22 -7.90
N GLU A 110 17.18 -5.74 -7.81
CA GLU A 110 17.43 -7.12 -7.39
C GLU A 110 17.21 -7.39 -5.88
N THR A 111 16.93 -6.36 -5.07
CA THR A 111 16.79 -6.46 -3.62
C THR A 111 15.34 -6.26 -3.17
N ALA A 112 14.86 -7.18 -2.34
CA ALA A 112 13.66 -6.99 -1.53
C ALA A 112 14.06 -6.54 -0.13
N ARG A 113 13.63 -5.35 0.27
CA ARG A 113 13.78 -4.86 1.64
C ARG A 113 12.47 -5.05 2.40
N ILE A 114 12.50 -5.88 3.42
CA ILE A 114 11.35 -6.21 4.26
C ILE A 114 11.28 -5.20 5.40
N GLU A 115 10.16 -4.49 5.53
CA GLU A 115 9.81 -3.70 6.70
C GLU A 115 8.76 -4.47 7.50
N VAL A 116 8.95 -4.66 8.81
CA VAL A 116 7.94 -5.23 9.72
C VAL A 116 7.83 -4.41 10.99
N ALA A 117 6.73 -4.53 11.73
CA ALA A 117 6.64 -3.91 13.05
C ALA A 117 7.82 -4.35 13.96
N PRO A 118 8.39 -3.45 14.79
CA PRO A 118 9.59 -3.76 15.57
C PRO A 118 9.48 -5.01 16.45
N ASP A 119 8.28 -5.29 16.99
CA ASP A 119 7.97 -6.48 17.79
C ASP A 119 7.95 -7.78 16.98
N GLU A 120 7.87 -7.70 15.64
CA GLU A 120 7.89 -8.86 14.74
C GLU A 120 9.29 -9.16 14.17
N ILE A 121 10.27 -8.26 14.33
CA ILE A 121 11.66 -8.44 13.85
C ILE A 121 12.27 -9.74 14.40
N GLY A 122 11.98 -10.06 15.67
CA GLY A 122 12.49 -11.28 16.31
C GLY A 122 12.14 -12.57 15.59
N LYS A 123 11.00 -12.63 14.86
CA LYS A 123 10.62 -13.81 14.06
C LYS A 123 11.63 -14.12 12.96
N PHE A 124 12.29 -13.11 12.39
CA PHE A 124 13.26 -13.27 11.30
C PHE A 124 14.63 -13.78 11.77
N ILE A 125 14.83 -13.88 13.09
CA ILE A 125 16.04 -14.49 13.68
C ILE A 125 15.92 -16.02 13.64
N ASP A 126 14.69 -16.55 13.72
CA ASP A 126 14.40 -17.98 13.64
C ASP A 126 14.95 -18.57 12.33
N PRO A 127 15.84 -19.58 12.38
CA PRO A 127 16.47 -20.13 11.19
C PRO A 127 15.49 -20.71 10.17
N GLU A 128 14.43 -21.38 10.62
CA GLU A 128 13.46 -22.04 9.74
C GLU A 128 12.63 -20.99 8.99
N PHE A 129 12.09 -20.02 9.73
CA PHE A 129 11.33 -18.92 9.13
C PHE A 129 12.20 -18.09 8.19
N ARG A 130 13.44 -17.77 8.59
CA ARG A 130 14.38 -17.03 7.74
C ARG A 130 14.68 -17.77 6.44
N GLN A 131 14.90 -19.08 6.48
CA GLN A 131 15.12 -19.88 5.28
C GLN A 131 13.88 -19.92 4.38
N ALA A 132 12.69 -20.04 4.96
CA ALA A 132 11.43 -20.01 4.22
C ALA A 132 11.22 -18.67 3.50
N VAL A 133 11.45 -17.55 4.19
CA VAL A 133 11.41 -16.19 3.60
C VAL A 133 12.39 -16.08 2.43
N VAL A 134 13.66 -16.45 2.64
CA VAL A 134 14.69 -16.36 1.59
C VAL A 134 14.33 -17.20 0.37
N LYS A 135 13.83 -18.43 0.58
CA LYS A 135 13.42 -19.31 -0.52
C LYS A 135 12.29 -18.68 -1.32
N GLU A 136 11.21 -18.26 -0.66
CA GLU A 136 10.05 -17.69 -1.33
C GLU A 136 10.42 -16.44 -2.13
N PHE A 137 11.17 -15.52 -1.52
CA PHE A 137 11.52 -14.25 -2.15
C PHE A 137 12.48 -14.45 -3.34
N LYS A 138 13.38 -15.44 -3.27
CA LYS A 138 14.22 -15.81 -4.40
C LYS A 138 13.43 -16.47 -5.52
N THR A 139 12.45 -17.31 -5.20
CA THR A 139 11.52 -17.88 -6.20
C THR A 139 10.67 -16.79 -6.86
N ALA A 140 10.29 -15.74 -6.13
CA ALA A 140 9.61 -14.58 -6.68
C ALA A 140 10.50 -13.71 -7.59
N GLY A 141 11.82 -13.93 -7.62
CA GLY A 141 12.76 -13.30 -8.55
C GLY A 141 13.74 -12.30 -7.93
N PHE A 142 13.83 -12.19 -6.59
CA PHE A 142 14.84 -11.34 -5.94
C PHE A 142 16.18 -12.05 -5.80
N THR A 143 17.29 -11.34 -5.98
CA THR A 143 18.63 -11.86 -5.70
C THR A 143 18.96 -11.73 -4.21
N TYR A 144 18.63 -10.58 -3.63
CA TYR A 144 18.91 -10.25 -2.23
C TYR A 144 17.63 -10.03 -1.45
N VAL A 145 17.63 -10.49 -0.20
CA VAL A 145 16.51 -10.34 0.73
C VAL A 145 17.09 -9.71 1.99
N THR A 146 16.61 -8.53 2.34
CA THR A 146 17.09 -7.76 3.48
C THR A 146 15.95 -7.44 4.43
N LEU A 147 16.28 -7.21 5.70
CA LEU A 147 15.37 -6.74 6.71
C LEU A 147 15.76 -5.31 7.08
N ASP A 148 14.79 -4.41 7.08
CA ASP A 148 14.99 -3.05 7.58
C ASP A 148 15.06 -3.09 9.11
N LEU A 149 16.20 -2.68 9.65
CA LEU A 149 16.44 -2.69 11.09
C LEU A 149 15.65 -1.60 11.83
N GLU A 150 15.20 -0.56 11.13
CA GLU A 150 14.32 0.47 11.68
C GLU A 150 12.85 0.02 11.69
N GLY A 151 12.54 -1.09 10.99
CA GLY A 151 11.21 -1.66 10.90
C GLY A 151 10.23 -0.84 10.07
N TYR A 152 8.94 -1.11 10.25
CA TYR A 152 7.87 -0.45 9.53
C TYR A 152 7.58 0.95 10.07
N ARG A 153 7.71 1.96 9.21
CA ARG A 153 7.41 3.37 9.50
C ARG A 153 6.58 4.00 8.38
N THR A 154 5.68 4.90 8.74
CA THR A 154 4.96 5.74 7.77
C THR A 154 5.93 6.73 7.13
N GLY A 155 5.94 6.84 5.81
CA GLY A 155 6.81 7.77 5.10
C GLY A 155 8.25 7.29 4.83
N SER A 156 8.60 6.02 5.09
CA SER A 156 9.97 5.50 4.88
C SER A 156 10.50 5.63 3.44
N MET A 157 9.62 5.80 2.44
CA MET A 157 10.01 6.02 1.04
C MET A 157 10.34 7.48 0.72
N ASN A 158 9.98 8.42 1.59
CA ASN A 158 10.26 9.85 1.41
C ASN A 158 11.70 10.22 1.81
N GLU A 159 12.36 9.39 2.60
CA GLU A 159 13.74 9.60 3.06
C GLU A 159 14.77 9.45 1.92
N VAL A 160 14.40 8.81 0.81
CA VAL A 160 15.27 8.58 -0.36
C VAL A 160 15.08 9.67 -1.44
N GLN A 161 14.35 10.74 -1.14
CA GLN A 161 14.26 11.88 -2.05
C GLN A 161 15.59 12.67 -2.02
N PRO A 162 16.20 12.99 -3.18
CA PRO A 162 17.34 13.89 -3.24
C PRO A 162 17.00 15.31 -2.77
#